data_AF-A0A2S7PT14-F1
#
_entry.id   AF-A0A2S7PT14-F1
#
_cell.length_a   1.000
_cell.length_b   1.000
_cell.length_c   1.000
_cell.angle_alpha   90.00
_cell.angle_beta   90.00
_cell.angle_gamma   90.00
#
_symmetry.space_group_name_H-M   'P 1'
#
loop_
_entity.id
_entity.type
_entity.pdbx_description
1 polymer ?
#
loop_
_entity_poly.entity_id
_entity_poly.type
_entity_poly.pdbx_seq_one_letter_code
_entity_poly.pdbx_strand_id
1 'polypeptide(L)'
;MPLTILKLPSSLLLLALLATANAQKQNGEECTCFRTNGHSSGYFTSHRFHDFRNVQSGGDIPDLITDATNSSLAGATSDFFLGDAWTSDWTIQSWTNADSRADSDATVLMVNSPNNVYIETSTDNDSSYSTYLTLRTARLADFQSAAEFDSTEQNFHHLSARFLARVTGSAGACAGLFTYFSSSPVQEADIEILTSGPRNRVQYTNQPSVNKHGDVETQASVNGTQDLDWSEWNIYRMDWMPKMTSWYVNGISVANISYQTPKDPAGLIINMWGDGGSWTGEMEEFDRAMLNIQWMEVAFNVSGDYGGKSKRGLDGEERTGWVERRGLEKRKSKGCEVVCSLDEEVNVTGTPALLYNNTGMGVLGWKEGTGAMGWLPVLVVGLVGFGWL
;
A
#
# COMPACT_ATOMS: atom_id res chain seq x y z
N MET A 1 -22.78 2.54 -74.85
CA MET A 1 -21.62 3.26 -74.26
C MET A 1 -21.71 3.11 -72.75
N PRO A 2 -20.68 2.59 -72.08
CA PRO A 2 -20.83 1.88 -70.80
C PRO A 2 -20.77 2.82 -69.59
N LEU A 3 -21.44 2.37 -68.53
CA LEU A 3 -21.47 2.95 -67.19
C LEU A 3 -20.14 2.64 -66.48
N THR A 4 -19.38 3.67 -66.12
CA THR A 4 -18.10 3.54 -65.41
C THR A 4 -18.37 3.27 -63.93
N ILE A 5 -18.07 2.05 -63.46
CA ILE A 5 -18.09 1.68 -62.04
C ILE A 5 -16.81 2.23 -61.40
N LEU A 6 -16.94 3.22 -60.53
CA LEU A 6 -15.86 3.72 -59.70
C LEU A 6 -15.62 2.72 -58.55
N LYS A 7 -14.54 1.95 -58.62
CA LYS A 7 -14.07 1.12 -57.50
C LYS A 7 -13.39 2.03 -56.46
N LEU A 8 -13.99 2.18 -55.27
CA LEU A 8 -13.26 2.68 -54.11
C LEU A 8 -12.24 1.62 -53.64
N PRO A 9 -11.03 2.01 -53.22
CA PRO A 9 -10.13 1.10 -52.55
C PRO A 9 -10.68 0.78 -51.15
N SER A 10 -10.74 -0.51 -50.82
CA SER A 10 -10.98 -0.99 -49.47
C SER A 10 -9.85 -0.51 -48.55
N SER A 11 -10.09 0.58 -47.83
CA SER A 11 -9.30 0.91 -46.65
C SER A 11 -9.53 -0.19 -45.62
N LEU A 12 -8.52 -1.07 -45.43
CA LEU A 12 -8.42 -1.88 -44.23
C LEU A 12 -8.35 -0.91 -43.05
N LEU A 13 -9.47 -0.74 -42.35
CA LEU A 13 -9.50 -0.11 -41.04
C LEU A 13 -8.78 -1.08 -40.10
N LEU A 14 -7.48 -0.86 -39.88
CA LEU A 14 -6.74 -1.51 -38.81
C LEU A 14 -7.35 -0.98 -37.52
N LEU A 15 -8.32 -1.71 -36.95
CA LEU A 15 -8.74 -1.51 -35.58
C LEU A 15 -7.52 -1.85 -34.72
N ALA A 16 -6.71 -0.85 -34.41
CA ALA A 16 -5.83 -0.93 -33.26
C ALA A 16 -6.76 -1.03 -32.04
N LEU A 17 -6.97 -2.26 -31.57
CA LEU A 17 -7.44 -2.50 -30.22
C LEU A 17 -6.40 -1.87 -29.29
N LEU A 18 -6.66 -0.63 -28.89
CA LEU A 18 -6.03 -0.01 -27.73
C LEU A 18 -6.42 -0.86 -26.53
N ALA A 19 -5.62 -1.88 -26.24
CA ALA A 19 -5.66 -2.55 -24.96
C ALA A 19 -5.21 -1.49 -23.95
N THR A 20 -6.15 -0.89 -23.25
CA THR A 20 -5.88 -0.11 -22.05
C THR A 20 -5.12 -1.02 -21.08
N ALA A 21 -3.83 -0.77 -20.90
CA ALA A 21 -3.00 -1.53 -19.98
C ALA A 21 -3.48 -1.25 -18.55
N ASN A 22 -4.07 -2.26 -17.91
CA ASN A 22 -4.45 -2.21 -16.50
C ASN A 22 -3.18 -2.25 -15.63
N ALA A 23 -2.85 -1.17 -14.92
CA ALA A 23 -1.87 -1.23 -13.84
C ALA A 23 -2.41 -2.00 -12.63
N GLN A 24 -3.73 -2.04 -12.46
CA GLN A 24 -4.39 -2.81 -11.40
C GLN A 24 -4.70 -4.23 -11.92
N LYS A 25 -4.05 -5.25 -11.34
CA LYS A 25 -4.41 -6.65 -11.61
C LYS A 25 -5.12 -7.23 -10.40
N GLN A 26 -6.39 -7.64 -10.58
CA GLN A 26 -7.08 -8.46 -9.60
C GLN A 26 -6.70 -9.93 -9.80
N ASN A 27 -5.46 -10.28 -9.44
CA ASN A 27 -5.02 -11.67 -9.48
C ASN A 27 -5.52 -12.40 -8.22
N GLY A 28 -5.95 -13.65 -8.39
CA GLY A 28 -6.45 -14.48 -7.30
C GLY A 28 -7.95 -14.35 -7.03
N GLU A 29 -8.78 -14.09 -8.06
CA GLU A 29 -10.26 -14.07 -7.92
C GLU A 29 -10.83 -15.40 -7.39
N GLU A 30 -10.10 -16.50 -7.56
CA GLU A 30 -10.42 -17.82 -7.01
C GLU A 30 -10.11 -17.94 -5.50
N CYS A 31 -9.29 -17.04 -4.95
CA CYS A 31 -8.88 -17.02 -3.55
C CYS A 31 -9.95 -16.31 -2.70
N THR A 32 -10.36 -16.96 -1.62
CA THR A 32 -11.28 -16.35 -0.63
C THR A 32 -10.53 -15.68 0.52
N CYS A 33 -9.27 -16.07 0.76
CA CYS A 33 -8.38 -15.42 1.71
C CYS A 33 -6.93 -15.47 1.22
N PHE A 34 -6.15 -14.50 1.69
CA PHE A 34 -4.74 -14.34 1.41
C PHE A 34 -3.96 -14.51 2.71
N ARG A 35 -2.90 -15.30 2.67
CA ARG A 35 -2.04 -15.56 3.82
C ARG A 35 -0.65 -14.99 3.59
N THR A 36 -0.08 -14.46 4.66
CA THR A 36 1.31 -14.03 4.72
C THR A 36 2.15 -14.90 5.65
N ASN A 37 3.46 -14.87 5.48
CA ASN A 37 4.44 -15.55 6.33
C ASN A 37 5.01 -14.62 7.43
N GLY A 38 5.97 -15.13 8.21
CA GLY A 38 6.72 -14.33 9.19
C GLY A 38 6.09 -14.24 10.58
N HIS A 39 6.63 -13.34 11.41
CA HIS A 39 6.20 -13.12 12.81
C HIS A 39 4.74 -12.65 12.93
N SER A 40 4.21 -12.12 11.83
CA SER A 40 2.92 -11.49 11.66
C SER A 40 1.99 -12.32 10.76
N SER A 41 2.27 -13.62 10.56
CA SER A 41 1.48 -14.48 9.67
C SER A 41 -0.02 -14.32 9.93
N GLY A 42 -0.73 -13.81 8.92
CA GLY A 42 -2.13 -13.38 9.04
C GLY A 42 -2.97 -13.86 7.87
N TYR A 43 -4.29 -13.78 8.04
CA TYR A 43 -5.26 -13.98 6.97
C TYR A 43 -5.94 -12.66 6.64
N PHE A 44 -6.05 -12.39 5.34
CA PHE A 44 -6.69 -11.22 4.79
C PHE A 44 -7.79 -11.63 3.82
N THR A 45 -8.89 -10.89 3.77
CA THR A 45 -10.02 -11.19 2.89
C THR A 45 -9.94 -10.51 1.53
N SER A 46 -9.04 -9.53 1.38
CA SER A 46 -8.90 -8.72 0.18
C SER A 46 -7.44 -8.63 -0.24
N HIS A 47 -7.22 -8.48 -1.54
CA HIS A 47 -5.91 -8.35 -2.18
C HIS A 47 -5.97 -7.36 -3.35
N ARG A 48 -4.94 -6.53 -3.47
CA ARG A 48 -4.73 -5.58 -4.57
C ARG A 48 -3.26 -5.59 -4.99
N PHE A 49 -3.03 -5.65 -6.30
CA PHE A 49 -1.71 -5.52 -6.90
C PHE A 49 -1.72 -4.39 -7.93
N HIS A 50 -0.81 -3.42 -7.74
CA HIS A 50 -0.58 -2.29 -8.63
C HIS A 50 0.80 -2.45 -9.28
N ASP A 51 0.85 -2.52 -10.60
CA ASP A 51 2.05 -2.79 -11.39
C ASP A 51 2.37 -1.61 -12.31
N PHE A 52 3.43 -0.88 -12.00
CA PHE A 52 3.87 0.29 -12.75
C PHE A 52 5.02 0.00 -13.71
N ARG A 53 5.46 -1.27 -13.81
CA ARG A 53 6.65 -1.66 -14.58
C ARG A 53 6.53 -1.43 -16.09
N ASN A 54 5.32 -1.41 -16.64
CA ASN A 54 5.10 -1.36 -18.10
C ASN A 54 3.83 -0.55 -18.48
N VAL A 55 3.68 0.64 -17.92
CA VAL A 55 2.55 1.54 -18.18
C VAL A 55 2.77 2.30 -19.48
N GLN A 56 1.85 2.17 -20.44
CA GLN A 56 2.00 2.70 -21.80
C GLN A 56 2.06 4.25 -21.88
N SER A 57 1.53 4.95 -20.88
CA SER A 57 1.58 6.42 -20.80
C SER A 57 2.80 6.97 -20.07
N GLY A 58 3.81 6.14 -19.76
CA GLY A 58 5.07 6.60 -19.17
C GLY A 58 5.96 7.27 -20.22
N GLY A 59 6.66 8.33 -19.85
CA GLY A 59 7.52 9.03 -20.81
C GLY A 59 8.07 10.34 -20.31
N ASP A 60 7.20 11.32 -20.16
CA ASP A 60 7.62 12.70 -19.92
C ASP A 60 7.63 13.00 -18.42
N ILE A 61 8.81 13.40 -17.93
CA ILE A 61 8.96 13.95 -16.58
C ILE A 61 8.35 15.36 -16.61
N PRO A 62 7.29 15.64 -15.83
CA PRO A 62 6.67 16.97 -15.84
C PRO A 62 7.63 18.04 -15.33
N ASP A 63 7.67 19.18 -16.02
CA ASP A 63 8.42 20.36 -15.58
C ASP A 63 7.94 20.81 -14.19
N LEU A 64 8.87 21.34 -13.38
CA LEU A 64 8.51 21.89 -12.06
C LEU A 64 7.62 23.12 -12.21
N ILE A 65 6.57 23.18 -11.40
CA ILE A 65 5.74 24.38 -11.26
C ILE A 65 6.39 25.27 -10.21
N THR A 66 6.83 26.46 -10.60
CA THR A 66 7.62 27.35 -9.74
C THR A 66 6.79 28.25 -8.83
N ASP A 67 5.46 28.21 -8.97
CA ASP A 67 4.51 28.95 -8.14
C ASP A 67 3.78 28.00 -7.18
N ALA A 68 3.73 28.35 -5.90
CA ALA A 68 3.17 27.50 -4.85
C ALA A 68 1.68 27.24 -5.05
N THR A 69 0.90 28.26 -5.44
CA THR A 69 -0.54 28.12 -5.65
C THR A 69 -0.83 27.29 -6.91
N ASN A 70 -0.10 27.51 -8.00
CA ASN A 70 -0.26 26.70 -9.19
C ASN A 70 0.18 25.25 -8.96
N SER A 71 1.13 25.01 -8.06
CA SER A 71 1.57 23.65 -7.69
C SER A 71 0.46 22.86 -7.01
N SER A 72 -0.29 23.48 -6.08
CA SER A 72 -1.44 22.84 -5.43
C SER A 72 -2.68 22.74 -6.33
N LEU A 73 -2.73 23.51 -7.42
CA LEU A 73 -3.83 23.45 -8.40
C LEU A 73 -3.48 22.62 -9.65
N ALA A 74 -2.33 21.94 -9.66
CA ALA A 74 -1.89 21.16 -10.79
C ALA A 74 -2.88 20.04 -11.13
N GLY A 75 -3.06 19.78 -12.43
CA GLY A 75 -3.82 18.61 -12.90
C GLY A 75 -3.01 17.31 -12.78
N ALA A 76 -3.67 16.19 -13.07
CA ALA A 76 -3.00 14.92 -13.26
C ALA A 76 -1.96 14.99 -14.38
N THR A 77 -0.82 14.33 -14.18
CA THR A 77 0.31 14.35 -15.13
C THR A 77 0.08 13.48 -16.37
N SER A 78 -0.90 12.57 -16.31
CA SER A 78 -1.36 11.76 -17.45
C SER A 78 -2.76 11.20 -17.20
N ASP A 79 -3.42 10.73 -18.27
CA ASP A 79 -4.74 10.08 -18.22
C ASP A 79 -4.75 8.82 -17.34
N PHE A 80 -3.60 8.21 -17.07
CA PHE A 80 -3.46 7.08 -16.16
C PHE A 80 -4.05 7.39 -14.77
N PHE A 81 -3.73 8.56 -14.22
CA PHE A 81 -4.18 8.98 -12.90
C PHE A 81 -5.65 9.43 -12.87
N LEU A 82 -6.27 9.59 -14.05
CA LEU A 82 -7.68 9.90 -14.20
C LEU A 82 -8.54 8.64 -14.39
N GLY A 83 -7.92 7.51 -14.76
CA GLY A 83 -8.60 6.26 -15.01
C GLY A 83 -8.96 5.48 -13.75
N ASP A 84 -9.94 4.58 -13.88
CA ASP A 84 -10.44 3.74 -12.79
C ASP A 84 -9.34 2.87 -12.15
N ALA A 85 -8.31 2.48 -12.92
CA ALA A 85 -7.18 1.69 -12.43
C ALA A 85 -6.36 2.41 -11.34
N TRP A 86 -6.45 3.75 -11.28
CA TRP A 86 -5.89 4.55 -10.21
C TRP A 86 -6.97 5.00 -9.23
N THR A 87 -8.01 5.69 -9.73
CA THR A 87 -9.01 6.39 -8.90
C THR A 87 -9.89 5.48 -8.06
N SER A 88 -9.97 4.18 -8.39
CA SER A 88 -10.67 3.19 -7.55
C SER A 88 -10.01 2.99 -6.19
N ASP A 89 -8.68 3.11 -6.13
CA ASP A 89 -7.90 2.74 -4.95
C ASP A 89 -7.11 3.92 -4.38
N TRP A 90 -6.84 4.98 -5.15
CA TRP A 90 -5.95 6.08 -4.75
C TRP A 90 -6.49 7.47 -5.09
N THR A 91 -6.16 8.45 -4.24
CA THR A 91 -6.42 9.88 -4.44
C THR A 91 -5.12 10.66 -4.29
N ILE A 92 -4.75 11.46 -5.29
CA ILE A 92 -3.56 12.33 -5.23
C ILE A 92 -3.90 13.58 -4.43
N GLN A 93 -3.00 13.97 -3.53
CA GLN A 93 -3.19 15.09 -2.63
C GLN A 93 -2.62 16.40 -3.16
N SER A 94 -3.23 17.49 -2.71
CA SER A 94 -2.90 18.85 -3.17
C SER A 94 -2.92 19.90 -2.05
N TRP A 95 -2.85 19.44 -0.79
CA TRP A 95 -2.87 20.30 0.39
C TRP A 95 -1.49 20.92 0.67
N THR A 96 -1.43 21.89 1.59
CA THR A 96 -0.20 22.54 2.02
C THR A 96 -0.09 22.57 3.54
N ASN A 97 1.12 22.66 4.09
CA ASN A 97 1.30 22.81 5.54
C ASN A 97 1.11 24.26 6.04
N ALA A 98 0.59 25.18 5.22
CA ALA A 98 0.53 26.60 5.56
C ALA A 98 -0.19 26.88 6.89
N ASP A 99 -1.28 26.16 7.17
CA ASP A 99 -2.11 26.36 8.36
C ASP A 99 -1.48 25.77 9.63
N SER A 100 -0.65 24.74 9.51
CA SER A 100 -0.01 24.05 10.64
C SER A 100 1.42 24.51 10.91
N ARG A 101 2.03 25.28 9.98
CA ARG A 101 3.43 25.69 10.06
C ARG A 101 3.76 26.58 11.25
N ALA A 102 2.80 27.37 11.74
CA ALA A 102 3.01 28.21 12.91
C ALA A 102 3.15 27.39 14.21
N ASP A 103 2.63 26.17 14.22
CA ASP A 103 2.59 25.25 15.36
C ASP A 103 3.56 24.07 15.21
N SER A 104 4.42 24.10 14.17
CA SER A 104 5.45 23.08 13.92
C SER A 104 6.85 23.70 13.85
N ASP A 105 7.86 22.86 13.64
CA ASP A 105 9.24 23.28 13.41
C ASP A 105 9.59 23.44 11.91
N ALA A 106 8.59 23.39 11.03
CA ALA A 106 8.78 23.50 9.58
C ALA A 106 9.28 24.89 9.16
N THR A 107 10.48 24.93 8.57
CA THR A 107 11.14 26.17 8.16
C THR A 107 10.81 26.59 6.73
N VAL A 108 10.23 25.69 5.92
CA VAL A 108 9.86 25.91 4.52
C VAL A 108 8.37 25.60 4.31
N LEU A 109 7.71 26.36 3.44
CA LEU A 109 6.35 26.02 3.00
C LEU A 109 6.39 24.71 2.20
N MET A 110 5.63 23.71 2.61
CA MET A 110 5.48 22.45 1.89
C MET A 110 4.16 22.46 1.11
N VAL A 111 4.23 22.08 -0.16
CA VAL A 111 3.08 22.04 -1.06
C VAL A 111 3.00 20.68 -1.74
N ASN A 112 2.00 19.88 -1.40
CA ASN A 112 1.70 18.68 -2.19
C ASN A 112 1.21 19.10 -3.57
N SER A 113 1.88 18.61 -4.61
CA SER A 113 1.57 18.94 -5.99
C SER A 113 1.23 17.67 -6.77
N PRO A 114 0.04 17.60 -7.40
CA PRO A 114 -0.27 16.51 -8.32
C PRO A 114 0.74 16.37 -9.47
N ASN A 115 1.43 17.47 -9.84
CA ASN A 115 2.50 17.48 -10.83
C ASN A 115 3.75 16.68 -10.41
N ASN A 116 3.87 16.32 -9.14
CA ASN A 116 4.97 15.53 -8.62
C ASN A 116 4.65 14.03 -8.50
N VAL A 117 3.46 13.60 -8.92
CA VAL A 117 3.10 12.18 -9.07
C VAL A 117 3.01 11.85 -10.56
N TYR A 118 3.93 11.04 -11.08
CA TYR A 118 4.01 10.73 -12.51
C TYR A 118 4.56 9.34 -12.78
N ILE A 119 4.28 8.82 -13.99
CA ILE A 119 4.93 7.60 -14.51
C ILE A 119 6.10 8.03 -15.38
N GLU A 120 7.31 7.62 -15.05
CA GLU A 120 8.49 7.91 -15.86
C GLU A 120 9.06 6.66 -16.55
N THR A 121 9.71 6.88 -17.69
CA THR A 121 10.41 5.82 -18.42
C THR A 121 11.71 5.49 -17.71
N SER A 122 11.95 4.19 -17.52
CA SER A 122 13.18 3.70 -16.92
C SER A 122 14.38 3.98 -17.80
N THR A 123 15.47 4.44 -17.17
CA THR A 123 16.79 4.54 -17.78
C THR A 123 17.75 3.48 -17.22
N ASP A 124 17.25 2.59 -16.36
CA ASP A 124 18.03 1.52 -15.76
C ASP A 124 18.36 0.45 -16.82
N ASN A 125 19.51 -0.23 -16.67
CA ASN A 125 19.92 -1.32 -17.55
C ASN A 125 19.25 -2.65 -17.15
N ASP A 126 17.92 -2.66 -17.10
CA ASP A 126 17.09 -3.84 -16.79
C ASP A 126 15.89 -3.87 -17.73
N SER A 127 15.76 -4.95 -18.51
CA SER A 127 14.70 -5.12 -19.50
C SER A 127 13.38 -5.66 -18.91
N SER A 128 13.33 -5.95 -17.60
CA SER A 128 12.13 -6.50 -16.94
C SER A 128 11.05 -5.45 -16.65
N TYR A 129 11.38 -4.16 -16.77
CA TYR A 129 10.46 -3.03 -16.67
C TYR A 129 10.88 -1.89 -17.60
N SER A 130 9.92 -1.18 -18.17
CA SER A 130 10.13 0.02 -18.99
C SER A 130 9.74 1.31 -18.28
N THR A 131 8.97 1.24 -17.19
CA THR A 131 8.46 2.39 -16.45
C THR A 131 8.40 2.11 -14.96
N TYR A 132 8.17 3.15 -14.16
CA TYR A 132 7.79 3.05 -12.75
C TYR A 132 7.03 4.31 -12.32
N LEU A 133 6.34 4.23 -11.17
CA LEU A 133 5.71 5.39 -10.53
C LEU A 133 6.77 6.21 -9.80
N THR A 134 6.67 7.53 -9.88
CA THR A 134 7.57 8.47 -9.21
C THR A 134 6.81 9.51 -8.42
N LEU A 135 7.24 9.68 -7.17
CA LEU A 135 6.86 10.75 -6.28
C LEU A 135 8.08 11.64 -6.09
N ARG A 136 7.98 12.91 -6.50
CA ARG A 136 9.07 13.88 -6.43
C ARG A 136 8.84 14.89 -5.31
N THR A 137 9.89 15.21 -4.58
CA THR A 137 9.99 16.49 -3.87
C THR A 137 11.08 17.34 -4.49
N ALA A 138 10.89 18.65 -4.53
CA ALA A 138 11.88 19.59 -5.04
C ALA A 138 11.83 20.91 -4.28
N ARG A 139 13.01 21.37 -3.85
CA ARG A 139 13.16 22.68 -3.23
C ARG A 139 13.19 23.75 -4.31
N LEU A 140 12.21 24.64 -4.29
CA LEU A 140 12.15 25.86 -5.10
C LEU A 140 12.60 27.03 -4.22
N ALA A 141 12.71 28.24 -4.78
CA ALA A 141 13.15 29.41 -4.01
C ALA A 141 12.27 29.63 -2.75
N ASP A 142 10.95 29.68 -2.93
CA ASP A 142 10.03 30.10 -1.87
C ASP A 142 9.37 28.95 -1.09
N PHE A 143 9.38 27.74 -1.64
CA PHE A 143 8.71 26.58 -1.05
C PHE A 143 9.39 25.27 -1.45
N GLN A 144 9.00 24.17 -0.82
CA GLN A 144 9.38 22.83 -1.25
C GLN A 144 8.11 22.12 -1.73
N SER A 145 8.11 21.74 -3.00
CA SER A 145 7.03 20.92 -3.54
C SER A 145 7.20 19.48 -3.04
N ALA A 146 6.09 18.81 -2.77
CA ALA A 146 6.01 17.44 -2.28
C ALA A 146 5.06 16.63 -3.17
N ALA A 147 5.01 15.32 -2.93
CA ALA A 147 4.08 14.41 -3.56
C ALA A 147 3.45 13.53 -2.49
N GLU A 148 2.14 13.33 -2.57
CA GLU A 148 1.40 12.42 -1.70
C GLU A 148 0.19 11.86 -2.44
N PHE A 149 -0.09 10.59 -2.19
CA PHE A 149 -1.37 10.00 -2.53
C PHE A 149 -1.82 9.07 -1.40
N ASP A 150 -3.14 9.05 -1.20
CA ASP A 150 -3.78 8.30 -0.13
C ASP A 150 -4.66 7.22 -0.73
N SER A 151 -4.85 6.13 0.01
CA SER A 151 -5.85 5.15 -0.34
C SER A 151 -7.26 5.75 -0.30
N THR A 152 -8.10 5.44 -1.29
CA THR A 152 -9.53 5.76 -1.24
C THR A 152 -10.22 4.97 -0.14
N GLU A 153 -9.74 3.75 0.15
CA GLU A 153 -10.17 3.00 1.33
C GLU A 153 -9.50 3.55 2.60
N GLN A 154 -10.31 3.91 3.58
CA GLN A 154 -9.87 4.54 4.84
C GLN A 154 -10.20 3.68 6.06
N ASN A 155 -10.74 2.47 5.84
CA ASN A 155 -11.16 1.56 6.90
C ASN A 155 -10.33 0.26 6.96
N PHE A 156 -9.08 0.29 6.51
CA PHE A 156 -8.18 -0.85 6.68
C PHE A 156 -8.05 -1.12 8.18
N HIS A 157 -8.45 -2.30 8.62
CA HIS A 157 -8.41 -2.69 10.03
C HIS A 157 -7.11 -3.42 10.37
N HIS A 158 -6.61 -4.24 9.43
CA HIS A 158 -5.29 -4.86 9.44
C HIS A 158 -4.84 -4.99 7.99
N LEU A 159 -3.54 -4.85 7.74
CA LEU A 159 -3.01 -4.96 6.39
C LEU A 159 -1.59 -5.54 6.37
N SER A 160 -1.22 -6.05 5.21
CA SER A 160 0.14 -6.36 4.80
C SER A 160 0.38 -5.63 3.47
N ALA A 161 1.22 -4.59 3.50
CA ALA A 161 1.57 -3.79 2.33
C ALA A 161 3.03 -4.03 1.96
N ARG A 162 3.29 -4.24 0.67
CA ARG A 162 4.61 -4.42 0.07
C ARG A 162 4.82 -3.38 -1.02
N PHE A 163 6.03 -2.84 -1.09
CA PHE A 163 6.45 -1.84 -2.06
C PHE A 163 7.81 -2.23 -2.62
N LEU A 164 7.91 -2.48 -3.93
CA LEU A 164 9.22 -2.52 -4.59
C LEU A 164 9.61 -1.09 -4.94
N ALA A 165 10.46 -0.50 -4.11
CA ALA A 165 10.76 0.92 -4.15
C ALA A 165 12.25 1.23 -3.99
N ARG A 166 12.63 2.43 -4.41
CA ARG A 166 13.95 3.04 -4.14
C ARG A 166 13.79 4.54 -3.90
N VAL A 167 14.76 5.14 -3.21
CA VAL A 167 14.82 6.59 -3.03
C VAL A 167 16.13 7.15 -3.54
N THR A 168 16.06 8.21 -4.34
CA THR A 168 17.22 8.87 -4.95
C THR A 168 17.18 10.39 -4.75
N GLY A 169 18.30 11.06 -5.02
CA GLY A 169 18.43 12.52 -4.94
C GLY A 169 19.06 13.02 -3.64
N SER A 170 18.79 14.30 -3.34
CA SER A 170 19.50 15.09 -2.32
C SER A 170 18.92 14.94 -0.91
N ALA A 171 19.73 15.30 0.09
CA ALA A 171 19.31 15.43 1.49
C ALA A 171 18.22 16.51 1.65
N GLY A 172 17.42 16.43 2.73
CA GLY A 172 16.33 17.38 3.00
C GLY A 172 14.93 16.84 2.66
N ALA A 173 14.75 15.52 2.68
CA ALA A 173 13.47 14.88 2.39
C ALA A 173 13.28 13.54 3.14
N CYS A 174 12.03 13.12 3.21
CA CYS A 174 11.59 11.82 3.69
C CYS A 174 10.65 11.16 2.65
N ALA A 175 10.90 9.88 2.38
CA ALA A 175 9.93 8.99 1.75
C ALA A 175 9.12 8.28 2.85
N GLY A 176 7.80 8.49 2.89
CA GLY A 176 6.89 7.87 3.84
C GLY A 176 6.00 6.82 3.19
N LEU A 177 5.90 5.64 3.80
CA LEU A 177 4.93 4.59 3.46
C LEU A 177 4.25 4.15 4.76
N PHE A 178 3.03 4.61 5.02
CA PHE A 178 2.47 4.53 6.37
C PHE A 178 0.95 4.39 6.43
N THR A 179 0.46 3.72 7.47
CA THR A 179 -0.97 3.77 7.81
C THR A 179 -1.27 5.01 8.62
N TYR A 180 -2.42 5.65 8.41
CA TYR A 180 -2.79 6.86 9.14
C TYR A 180 -4.26 6.89 9.56
N PHE A 181 -4.50 7.21 10.83
CA PHE A 181 -5.83 7.55 11.34
C PHE A 181 -5.74 8.82 12.20
N SER A 182 -6.46 9.86 11.76
CA SER A 182 -6.55 11.14 12.44
C SER A 182 -7.38 11.04 13.73
N SER A 183 -6.75 10.60 14.82
CA SER A 183 -7.28 10.60 16.17
C SER A 183 -6.42 11.42 17.14
N SER A 184 -6.86 11.52 18.40
CA SER A 184 -6.07 12.11 19.49
C SER A 184 -5.95 11.08 20.63
N PRO A 185 -4.78 10.42 20.80
CA PRO A 185 -3.57 10.54 19.99
C PRO A 185 -3.75 9.99 18.57
N VAL A 186 -2.90 10.42 17.64
CA VAL A 186 -2.82 9.85 16.28
C VAL A 186 -2.52 8.34 16.36
N GLN A 187 -3.00 7.58 15.39
CA GLN A 187 -2.64 6.17 15.22
C GLN A 187 -2.07 5.96 13.84
N GLU A 188 -0.82 5.52 13.81
CA GLU A 188 -0.04 5.45 12.58
C GLU A 188 1.11 4.45 12.73
N ALA A 189 1.52 3.87 11.60
CA ALA A 189 2.61 2.91 11.54
C ALA A 189 3.43 3.15 10.26
N ASP A 190 4.74 3.31 10.44
CA ASP A 190 5.58 4.05 9.53
C ASP A 190 6.70 3.20 8.92
N ILE A 191 6.96 3.44 7.63
CA ILE A 191 8.26 3.23 7.01
C ILE A 191 8.74 4.61 6.53
N GLU A 192 9.78 5.13 7.14
CA GLU A 192 10.33 6.45 6.81
C GLU A 192 11.79 6.35 6.42
N ILE A 193 12.10 6.84 5.22
CA ILE A 193 13.47 6.84 4.73
C ILE A 193 13.94 8.27 4.46
N LEU A 194 14.94 8.70 5.27
CA LEU A 194 15.45 10.07 5.32
C LEU A 194 16.65 10.27 4.39
N THR A 195 16.60 11.27 3.50
CA THR A 195 17.63 11.49 2.46
C THR A 195 18.95 12.01 3.00
N SER A 196 18.91 12.55 4.21
CA SER A 196 20.08 12.89 5.02
C SER A 196 20.63 11.71 5.84
N GLY A 197 19.87 10.62 5.94
CA GLY A 197 20.17 9.46 6.77
C GLY A 197 21.22 8.52 6.16
N PRO A 198 21.78 7.60 6.97
CA PRO A 198 22.67 6.56 6.46
C PRO A 198 21.96 5.68 5.44
N ARG A 199 22.64 5.37 4.33
CA ARG A 199 22.06 4.70 3.16
C ARG A 199 21.49 3.29 3.40
N ASN A 200 21.80 2.68 4.53
CA ASN A 200 21.34 1.35 4.90
C ASN A 200 20.41 1.37 6.12
N ARG A 201 19.82 2.53 6.45
CA ARG A 201 18.97 2.72 7.60
C ARG A 201 17.61 3.28 7.21
N VAL A 202 16.58 2.70 7.82
CA VAL A 202 15.19 3.10 7.67
C VAL A 202 14.59 3.24 9.06
N GLN A 203 13.79 4.28 9.25
CA GLN A 203 13.06 4.48 10.49
C GLN A 203 11.71 3.75 10.42
N TYR A 204 11.42 2.93 11.42
CA TYR A 204 10.13 2.28 11.61
C TYR A 204 9.53 2.77 12.92
N THR A 205 8.26 3.17 12.90
CA THR A 205 7.59 3.75 14.07
C THR A 205 6.14 3.30 14.13
N ASN A 206 5.62 3.10 15.34
CA ASN A 206 4.18 3.21 15.60
C ASN A 206 3.96 4.51 16.37
N GLN A 207 3.15 5.44 15.86
CA GLN A 207 2.89 6.71 16.53
C GLN A 207 1.82 6.57 17.64
N PRO A 208 1.84 7.44 18.67
CA PRO A 208 2.76 8.56 18.90
C PRO A 208 4.12 8.23 19.55
N SER A 209 5.22 8.47 18.85
CA SER A 209 6.60 8.26 19.35
C SER A 209 7.04 9.24 20.46
N VAL A 210 6.20 10.21 20.81
CA VAL A 210 6.39 11.13 21.93
C VAL A 210 5.17 11.10 22.85
N ASN A 211 5.40 11.16 24.16
CA ASN A 211 4.30 11.21 25.12
C ASN A 211 3.77 12.64 25.32
N LYS A 212 2.70 12.76 26.12
CA LYS A 212 2.04 14.04 26.42
C LYS A 212 2.91 15.09 27.11
N HIS A 213 4.08 14.71 27.64
CA HIS A 213 5.05 15.65 28.25
C HIS A 213 6.15 16.05 27.26
N GLY A 214 6.15 15.49 26.04
CA GLY A 214 7.17 15.72 25.02
C GLY A 214 8.38 14.78 25.13
N ASP A 215 8.34 13.77 26.01
CA ASP A 215 9.44 12.80 26.11
C ASP A 215 9.34 11.74 25.02
N VAL A 216 10.49 11.35 24.47
CA VAL A 216 10.60 10.30 23.44
C VAL A 216 10.28 8.92 24.04
N GLU A 217 9.35 8.22 23.41
CA GLU A 217 8.98 6.84 23.71
C GLU A 217 9.82 5.88 22.87
N THR A 218 11.05 5.60 23.31
CA THR A 218 12.02 4.79 22.53
C THR A 218 11.55 3.40 22.10
N GLN A 219 10.49 2.86 22.72
CA GLN A 219 9.87 1.57 22.34
C GLN A 219 8.92 1.68 21.13
N ALA A 220 8.52 2.89 20.76
CA ALA A 220 7.63 3.16 19.64
C ALA A 220 8.36 3.08 18.28
N SER A 221 9.70 3.10 18.30
CA SER A 221 10.52 3.32 17.12
C SER A 221 11.74 2.40 17.07
N VAL A 222 12.09 1.94 15.86
CA VAL A 222 13.31 1.18 15.57
C VAL A 222 13.97 1.76 14.33
N ASN A 223 15.25 2.09 14.44
CA ASN A 223 16.07 2.43 13.27
C ASN A 223 16.70 1.14 12.72
N GLY A 224 15.98 0.51 11.79
CA GLY A 224 16.34 -0.78 11.23
C GLY A 224 17.50 -0.67 10.25
N THR A 225 18.34 -1.70 10.21
CA THR A 225 19.45 -1.80 9.25
C THR A 225 19.08 -2.81 8.18
N GLN A 226 19.31 -2.45 6.92
CA GLN A 226 19.09 -3.32 5.76
C GLN A 226 20.39 -3.59 5.00
N ASP A 227 20.41 -4.67 4.23
CA ASP A 227 21.62 -5.11 3.53
C ASP A 227 21.96 -4.25 2.30
N LEU A 228 20.93 -3.83 1.56
CA LEU A 228 21.07 -3.03 0.35
C LEU A 228 20.88 -1.54 0.65
N ASP A 229 21.56 -0.70 -0.12
CA ASP A 229 21.32 0.73 -0.16
C ASP A 229 19.86 0.99 -0.55
N TRP A 230 19.16 1.85 0.17
CA TRP A 230 17.79 2.27 -0.15
C TRP A 230 17.62 3.00 -1.49
N SER A 231 18.72 3.42 -2.13
CA SER A 231 18.73 3.89 -3.53
C SER A 231 18.73 2.75 -4.56
N GLU A 232 18.94 1.52 -4.12
CA GLU A 232 18.66 0.32 -4.91
C GLU A 232 17.21 -0.12 -4.72
N TRP A 233 16.71 -0.93 -5.65
CA TRP A 233 15.36 -1.50 -5.57
C TRP A 233 15.26 -2.49 -4.41
N ASN A 234 14.42 -2.16 -3.42
CA ASN A 234 14.16 -2.97 -2.24
C ASN A 234 12.66 -3.25 -2.12
N ILE A 235 12.32 -4.45 -1.62
CA ILE A 235 10.94 -4.77 -1.22
C ILE A 235 10.77 -4.39 0.25
N TYR A 236 10.12 -3.27 0.50
CA TYR A 236 9.69 -2.87 1.83
C TYR A 236 8.34 -3.49 2.13
N ARG A 237 8.19 -4.14 3.29
CA ARG A 237 6.94 -4.73 3.73
C ARG A 237 6.59 -4.29 5.15
N MET A 238 5.34 -3.87 5.34
CA MET A 238 4.73 -3.60 6.64
C MET A 238 3.54 -4.54 6.83
N ASP A 239 3.55 -5.27 7.93
CA ASP A 239 2.43 -6.07 8.40
C ASP A 239 1.87 -5.46 9.68
N TRP A 240 0.70 -4.85 9.59
CA TRP A 240 -0.06 -4.36 10.74
C TRP A 240 -1.07 -5.41 11.19
N MET A 241 -0.83 -5.97 12.37
CA MET A 241 -1.60 -7.05 12.99
C MET A 241 -2.15 -6.61 14.37
N PRO A 242 -3.15 -7.31 14.95
CA PRO A 242 -3.83 -6.85 16.18
C PRO A 242 -2.95 -6.54 17.39
N LYS A 243 -1.72 -7.04 17.45
CA LYS A 243 -0.84 -6.94 18.63
C LYS A 243 0.53 -6.34 18.32
N MET A 244 0.88 -6.20 17.05
CA MET A 244 2.17 -5.68 16.62
C MET A 244 2.12 -5.25 15.17
N THR A 245 3.03 -4.33 14.85
CA THR A 245 3.45 -4.07 13.49
C THR A 245 4.83 -4.70 13.28
N SER A 246 4.99 -5.38 12.15
CA SER A 246 6.23 -6.06 11.76
C SER A 246 6.70 -5.52 10.41
N TRP A 247 7.99 -5.25 10.29
CA TRP A 247 8.60 -4.72 9.08
C TRP A 247 9.68 -5.63 8.55
N TYR A 248 9.73 -5.72 7.23
CA TYR A 248 10.68 -6.54 6.50
C TYR A 248 11.27 -5.75 5.33
N VAL A 249 12.54 -6.03 5.02
CA VAL A 249 13.19 -5.58 3.78
C VAL A 249 13.72 -6.81 3.07
N ASN A 250 13.31 -6.99 1.80
CA ASN A 250 13.69 -8.15 0.98
C ASN A 250 13.41 -9.50 1.66
N GLY A 251 12.30 -9.57 2.42
CA GLY A 251 11.88 -10.77 3.15
C GLY A 251 12.57 -10.99 4.50
N ILE A 252 13.53 -10.14 4.89
CA ILE A 252 14.24 -10.22 6.18
C ILE A 252 13.58 -9.27 7.17
N SER A 253 13.26 -9.76 8.38
CA SER A 253 12.67 -8.92 9.43
C SER A 253 13.68 -7.90 9.95
N VAL A 254 13.31 -6.63 9.94
CA VAL A 254 14.17 -5.50 10.35
C VAL A 254 13.63 -4.75 11.57
N ALA A 255 12.32 -4.85 11.85
CA ALA A 255 11.70 -4.31 13.05
C ALA A 255 10.42 -5.09 13.42
N ASN A 256 10.12 -5.14 14.72
CA ASN A 256 8.86 -5.67 15.26
C ASN A 256 8.48 -4.84 16.50
N ILE A 257 7.37 -4.13 16.44
CA ILE A 257 6.97 -3.17 17.48
C ILE A 257 5.55 -3.50 17.94
N SER A 258 5.41 -3.88 19.22
CA SER A 258 4.11 -4.08 19.87
C SER A 258 3.60 -2.86 20.62
N TYR A 259 4.51 -1.94 20.99
CA TYR A 259 4.14 -0.69 21.65
C TYR A 259 3.40 0.22 20.66
N GLN A 260 2.32 0.84 21.14
CA GLN A 260 1.46 1.75 20.36
C GLN A 260 0.96 1.21 19.00
N THR A 261 0.91 -0.11 18.85
CA THR A 261 0.31 -0.73 17.65
C THR A 261 -1.06 -0.10 17.37
N PRO A 262 -1.33 0.42 16.15
CA PRO A 262 -2.63 0.96 15.80
C PRO A 262 -3.76 -0.06 16.01
N LYS A 263 -4.92 0.43 16.44
CA LYS A 263 -6.09 -0.38 16.83
C LYS A 263 -7.33 -0.04 16.04
N ASP A 264 -7.47 1.22 15.67
CA ASP A 264 -8.61 1.71 14.91
C ASP A 264 -8.34 1.64 13.40
N PRO A 265 -9.39 1.50 12.57
CA PRO A 265 -9.23 1.48 11.12
C PRO A 265 -8.53 2.73 10.58
N ALA A 266 -7.63 2.53 9.62
CA ALA A 266 -6.77 3.57 9.07
C ALA A 266 -6.76 3.54 7.53
N GLY A 267 -6.35 4.65 6.91
CA GLY A 267 -5.93 4.71 5.52
C GLY A 267 -4.47 4.28 5.35
N LEU A 268 -4.01 4.23 4.10
CA LEU A 268 -2.62 4.00 3.69
C LEU A 268 -2.17 5.21 2.87
N ILE A 269 -1.06 5.83 3.26
CA ILE A 269 -0.50 7.04 2.65
C ILE A 269 0.91 6.75 2.15
N ILE A 270 1.21 7.25 0.95
CA ILE A 270 2.53 7.18 0.33
C ILE A 270 2.92 8.59 -0.07
N ASN A 271 4.07 9.07 0.44
CA ASN A 271 4.54 10.42 0.13
C ASN A 271 6.05 10.52 -0.04
N MET A 272 6.46 11.62 -0.68
CA MET A 272 7.84 12.09 -0.76
C MET A 272 7.82 13.58 -0.47
N TRP A 273 8.39 13.98 0.67
CA TRP A 273 8.17 15.31 1.22
C TRP A 273 9.40 15.87 1.93
N GLY A 274 9.39 17.18 2.17
CA GLY A 274 10.34 17.88 3.00
C GLY A 274 9.86 19.29 3.25
N ASP A 275 10.11 19.79 4.44
CA ASP A 275 9.59 21.07 4.96
C ASP A 275 10.66 21.86 5.72
N GLY A 276 11.91 21.41 5.68
CA GLY A 276 13.02 22.04 6.38
C GLY A 276 12.95 21.90 7.91
N GLY A 277 12.00 21.14 8.45
CA GLY A 277 11.90 20.85 9.87
C GLY A 277 13.03 19.93 10.34
N SER A 278 13.11 19.69 11.65
CA SER A 278 14.18 18.89 12.25
C SER A 278 14.23 17.44 11.76
N TRP A 279 13.09 16.91 11.30
CA TRP A 279 12.99 15.55 10.79
C TRP A 279 13.59 15.37 9.40
N THR A 280 13.14 16.19 8.44
CA THR A 280 13.58 16.08 7.04
C THR A 280 14.90 16.80 6.80
N GLY A 281 15.17 17.85 7.58
CA GLY A 281 16.24 18.80 7.33
C GLY A 281 15.93 19.71 6.15
N GLU A 282 16.76 20.73 5.95
CA GLU A 282 16.62 21.64 4.82
C GLU A 282 17.27 21.05 3.57
N MET A 283 16.51 21.02 2.46
CA MET A 283 17.03 20.69 1.13
C MET A 283 17.67 21.93 0.51
N GLU A 284 18.82 21.76 -0.16
CA GLU A 284 19.44 22.86 -0.92
C GLU A 284 18.51 23.39 -2.00
N GLU A 285 18.52 24.70 -2.26
CA GLU A 285 17.65 25.29 -3.29
C GLU A 285 17.93 24.67 -4.67
N PHE A 286 16.84 24.33 -5.37
CA PHE A 286 16.81 23.70 -6.70
C PHE A 286 17.20 22.22 -6.74
N ASP A 287 17.50 21.63 -5.59
CA ASP A 287 17.65 20.18 -5.46
C ASP A 287 16.31 19.46 -5.43
N ARG A 288 16.39 18.14 -5.59
CA ARG A 288 15.24 17.24 -5.64
C ARG A 288 15.57 15.87 -5.07
N ALA A 289 14.54 15.18 -4.63
CA ALA A 289 14.61 13.77 -4.28
C ALA A 289 13.34 13.05 -4.75
N MET A 290 13.48 11.75 -5.00
CA MET A 290 12.43 10.94 -5.62
C MET A 290 12.26 9.63 -4.85
N LEU A 291 11.01 9.26 -4.59
CA LEU A 291 10.59 7.91 -4.28
C LEU A 291 10.09 7.27 -5.59
N ASN A 292 10.74 6.21 -6.05
CA ASN A 292 10.30 5.44 -7.21
C ASN A 292 9.69 4.11 -6.75
N ILE A 293 8.63 3.66 -7.42
CA ILE A 293 7.90 2.44 -7.09
C ILE A 293 7.59 1.65 -8.36
N GLN A 294 8.10 0.42 -8.45
CA GLN A 294 7.77 -0.48 -9.57
C GLN A 294 6.41 -1.15 -9.38
N TRP A 295 6.10 -1.59 -8.17
CA TRP A 295 4.81 -2.20 -7.85
C TRP A 295 4.48 -2.09 -6.37
N MET A 296 3.18 -2.20 -6.07
CA MET A 296 2.64 -2.28 -4.72
C MET A 296 1.71 -3.48 -4.60
N GLU A 297 1.77 -4.20 -3.48
CA GLU A 297 0.90 -5.33 -3.18
C GLU A 297 0.33 -5.17 -1.78
N VAL A 298 -1.00 -5.09 -1.69
CA VAL A 298 -1.69 -4.86 -0.42
C VAL A 298 -2.71 -5.96 -0.20
N ALA A 299 -2.58 -6.66 0.93
CA ALA A 299 -3.59 -7.57 1.43
C ALA A 299 -4.16 -7.03 2.74
N PHE A 300 -5.47 -7.00 2.86
CA PHE A 300 -6.11 -6.26 3.94
C PHE A 300 -7.45 -6.85 4.36
N ASN A 301 -7.84 -6.48 5.58
CA ASN A 301 -9.19 -6.63 6.10
C ASN A 301 -9.80 -5.24 6.28
N VAL A 302 -11.09 -5.11 6.00
CA VAL A 302 -11.85 -3.88 6.22
C VAL A 302 -12.76 -4.03 7.44
N SER A 303 -12.95 -2.98 8.23
CA SER A 303 -13.85 -3.01 9.39
C SER A 303 -15.34 -2.88 9.03
N GLY A 304 -15.68 -2.79 7.74
CA GLY A 304 -17.03 -2.60 7.21
C GLY A 304 -17.16 -3.00 5.74
N ASP A 305 -18.04 -2.33 4.98
CA ASP A 305 -18.11 -2.51 3.53
C ASP A 305 -16.91 -1.82 2.83
N TYR A 306 -16.41 -2.45 1.76
CA TYR A 306 -15.34 -1.90 0.93
C TYR A 306 -15.83 -0.67 0.16
N GLY A 307 -15.04 0.40 0.15
CA GLY A 307 -15.26 1.58 -0.69
C GLY A 307 -16.12 2.69 -0.10
N GLY A 308 -16.07 2.90 1.23
CA GLY A 308 -16.32 4.19 1.92
C GLY A 308 -17.61 5.00 1.65
N LYS A 309 -18.49 4.62 0.73
CA LYS A 309 -19.74 5.33 0.42
C LYS A 309 -20.84 4.80 1.33
N SER A 310 -20.81 5.22 2.58
CA SER A 310 -22.05 5.45 3.30
C SER A 310 -22.92 6.38 2.43
N LYS A 311 -23.99 5.85 1.83
CA LYS A 311 -25.07 6.66 1.28
C LYS A 311 -25.78 7.40 2.42
N ARG A 312 -25.16 8.45 2.95
CA ARG A 312 -25.76 9.44 3.84
C ARG A 312 -24.81 10.64 3.91
N GLY A 313 -25.23 11.78 3.34
CA GLY A 313 -24.49 13.03 3.41
C GLY A 313 -24.48 13.87 2.12
N LEU A 314 -25.57 13.89 1.36
CA LEU A 314 -26.03 15.19 0.87
C LEU A 314 -26.77 15.79 2.06
N ASP A 315 -26.55 17.08 2.29
CA ASP A 315 -27.08 17.91 3.37
C ASP A 315 -26.08 18.03 4.53
N GLY A 316 -25.35 19.15 4.49
CA GLY A 316 -24.37 19.52 5.50
C GLY A 316 -25.03 19.88 6.82
N GLU A 317 -24.42 19.40 7.91
CA GLU A 317 -24.38 20.14 9.17
C GLU A 317 -23.24 19.58 10.01
N GLU A 318 -22.39 20.50 10.48
CA GLU A 318 -21.35 20.29 11.46
C GLU A 318 -21.97 19.76 12.76
N ARG A 319 -21.71 18.49 13.11
CA ARG A 319 -22.08 17.94 14.42
C ARG A 319 -20.97 17.07 15.01
N THR A 320 -20.25 17.67 15.93
CA THR A 320 -19.62 17.02 17.08
C THR A 320 -20.59 16.04 17.73
N GLY A 321 -20.27 14.73 17.74
CA GLY A 321 -21.15 13.75 18.36
C GLY A 321 -20.68 12.31 18.16
N TRP A 322 -19.98 11.79 19.17
CA TRP A 322 -19.88 10.39 19.58
C TRP A 322 -20.58 9.38 18.64
N VAL A 323 -19.79 8.63 17.87
CA VAL A 323 -20.27 7.40 17.22
C VAL A 323 -20.48 6.36 18.31
N GLU A 324 -21.71 6.35 18.82
CA GLU A 324 -22.25 5.28 19.64
C GLU A 324 -22.09 3.95 18.90
N ARG A 325 -21.52 2.97 19.60
CA ARG A 325 -21.31 1.57 19.22
C ARG A 325 -22.53 1.00 18.48
N ARG A 326 -22.57 1.13 17.15
CA ARG A 326 -23.49 0.36 16.32
C ARG A 326 -22.82 -0.96 15.97
N GLY A 327 -23.47 -2.01 16.44
CA GLY A 327 -22.92 -3.35 16.56
C GLY A 327 -22.31 -3.88 15.29
N LEU A 328 -21.16 -4.52 15.48
CA LEU A 328 -20.58 -5.51 14.58
C LEU A 328 -21.66 -6.52 14.21
N GLU A 329 -22.30 -6.34 13.06
CA GLU A 329 -22.99 -7.44 12.41
C GLU A 329 -21.93 -8.50 12.12
N LYS A 330 -21.91 -9.55 12.95
CA LYS A 330 -21.14 -10.76 12.66
C LYS A 330 -21.65 -11.30 11.33
N ARG A 331 -20.93 -11.01 10.24
CA ARG A 331 -20.99 -11.85 9.04
C ARG A 331 -20.85 -13.29 9.53
N LYS A 332 -21.82 -14.15 9.22
CA LYS A 332 -21.63 -15.61 9.36
C LYS A 332 -20.40 -15.95 8.53
N SER A 333 -19.26 -16.13 9.17
CA SER A 333 -18.01 -16.44 8.48
C SER A 333 -18.16 -17.83 7.88
N LYS A 334 -18.46 -17.90 6.58
CA LYS A 334 -17.89 -18.97 5.79
C LYS A 334 -16.38 -18.81 5.95
N GLY A 335 -15.72 -19.77 6.59
CA GLY A 335 -14.27 -19.72 6.76
C GLY A 335 -13.56 -19.62 5.40
N CYS A 336 -12.26 -19.35 5.40
CA CYS A 336 -11.49 -19.30 4.16
C CYS A 336 -11.56 -20.64 3.40
N GLU A 337 -12.32 -20.70 2.32
CA GLU A 337 -12.57 -21.91 1.53
C GLU A 337 -11.39 -22.19 0.58
N VAL A 338 -10.88 -21.14 -0.06
CA VAL A 338 -9.68 -21.16 -0.92
C VAL A 338 -8.68 -20.18 -0.34
N VAL A 339 -7.50 -20.67 0.03
CA VAL A 339 -6.42 -19.85 0.62
C VAL A 339 -5.24 -19.81 -0.32
N CYS A 340 -4.81 -18.59 -0.60
CA CYS A 340 -3.63 -18.33 -1.40
C CYS A 340 -2.58 -17.61 -0.57
N SER A 341 -1.31 -17.90 -0.85
CA SER A 341 -0.16 -17.26 -0.24
C SER A 341 0.30 -16.06 -1.06
N LEU A 342 0.82 -15.05 -0.38
CA LEU A 342 1.51 -13.92 -1.00
C LEU A 342 3.04 -14.05 -0.91
N ASP A 343 3.53 -14.98 -0.11
CA ASP A 343 4.97 -15.09 0.17
C ASP A 343 5.55 -16.48 -0.14
N GLU A 344 4.75 -17.53 0.06
CA GLU A 344 5.16 -18.93 -0.15
C GLU A 344 4.69 -19.39 -1.53
N GLU A 345 5.57 -20.08 -2.27
CA GLU A 345 5.24 -20.70 -3.57
C GLU A 345 4.77 -19.73 -4.67
N VAL A 346 5.00 -18.42 -4.50
CA VAL A 346 4.69 -17.39 -5.49
C VAL A 346 5.73 -17.41 -6.62
N ASN A 347 5.28 -17.80 -7.81
CA ASN A 347 6.13 -17.87 -9.01
C ASN A 347 6.07 -16.61 -9.88
N VAL A 348 5.02 -15.79 -9.73
CA VAL A 348 4.81 -14.56 -10.50
C VAL A 348 4.42 -13.45 -9.53
N THR A 349 5.20 -12.38 -9.50
CA THR A 349 4.93 -11.20 -8.64
C THR A 349 3.50 -10.70 -8.83
N GLY A 350 2.81 -10.46 -7.72
CA GLY A 350 1.42 -10.00 -7.70
C GLY A 350 0.39 -11.06 -8.03
N THR A 351 0.78 -12.33 -8.16
CA THR A 351 -0.13 -13.47 -8.40
C THR A 351 -0.07 -14.41 -7.20
N PRO A 352 -1.08 -14.37 -6.30
CA PRO A 352 -1.11 -15.23 -5.13
C PRO A 352 -1.06 -16.72 -5.50
N ALA A 353 -0.28 -17.51 -4.75
CA ALA A 353 -0.13 -18.94 -4.99
C ALA A 353 -1.16 -19.75 -4.19
N LEU A 354 -1.92 -20.63 -4.84
CA LEU A 354 -2.90 -21.48 -4.15
C LEU A 354 -2.21 -22.43 -3.16
N LEU A 355 -2.55 -22.34 -1.87
CA LEU A 355 -2.08 -23.26 -0.83
C LEU A 355 -3.04 -24.43 -0.62
N TYR A 356 -4.34 -24.13 -0.47
CA TYR A 356 -5.35 -25.18 -0.29
C TYR A 356 -6.75 -24.71 -0.71
N ASN A 357 -7.56 -25.69 -1.10
CA ASN A 357 -8.94 -25.50 -1.54
C ASN A 357 -9.87 -26.52 -0.86
N ASN A 358 -10.70 -26.02 0.05
CA ASN A 358 -11.64 -26.79 0.88
C ASN A 358 -13.09 -26.73 0.39
N THR A 359 -13.34 -26.18 -0.81
CA THR A 359 -14.71 -26.09 -1.40
C THR A 359 -15.39 -27.46 -1.55
N GLY A 360 -14.62 -28.57 -1.56
CA GLY A 360 -15.13 -29.94 -1.61
C GLY A 360 -15.53 -30.58 -0.26
N MET A 361 -15.18 -29.98 0.88
CA MET A 361 -15.45 -30.59 2.21
C MET A 361 -16.86 -30.30 2.75
N GLY A 362 -17.59 -29.35 2.14
CA GLY A 362 -18.95 -28.94 2.56
C GLY A 362 -20.08 -29.89 2.14
N VAL A 363 -19.81 -30.99 1.41
CA VAL A 363 -20.84 -31.93 0.91
C VAL A 363 -21.00 -33.17 1.79
N LEU A 364 -20.17 -33.35 2.82
CA LEU A 364 -20.43 -34.33 3.89
C LEU A 364 -21.24 -33.66 5.02
N GLY A 365 -22.36 -33.06 4.66
CA GLY A 365 -23.38 -32.68 5.61
C GLY A 365 -23.92 -33.94 6.30
N TRP A 366 -23.67 -34.04 7.61
CA TRP A 366 -24.42 -34.91 8.50
C TRP A 366 -25.92 -34.73 8.21
N LYS A 367 -26.54 -35.74 7.59
CA LYS A 367 -27.99 -35.89 7.67
C LYS A 367 -28.32 -36.28 9.11
N GLU A 368 -28.76 -35.31 9.91
CA GLU A 368 -29.61 -35.62 11.05
C GLU A 368 -30.79 -36.46 10.57
N GLY A 369 -30.93 -37.65 11.16
CA GLY A 369 -32.07 -38.53 10.91
C GLY A 369 -31.79 -39.67 9.94
N THR A 370 -31.08 -40.70 10.41
CA THR A 370 -31.54 -42.10 10.40
C THR A 370 -30.51 -42.94 11.13
N GLY A 371 -30.93 -43.59 12.20
CA GLY A 371 -30.06 -44.43 13.01
C GLY A 371 -29.50 -45.60 12.21
N ALA A 372 -28.18 -45.69 12.14
CA ALA A 372 -27.46 -46.93 11.95
C ALA A 372 -26.15 -46.83 12.73
N MET A 373 -26.12 -47.53 13.85
CA MET A 373 -24.97 -47.64 14.76
C MET A 373 -23.89 -48.47 14.05
N GLY A 374 -23.05 -47.81 13.25
CA GLY A 374 -21.89 -48.41 12.61
C GLY A 374 -20.73 -48.51 13.60
N TRP A 375 -20.48 -49.72 14.08
CA TRP A 375 -19.36 -50.07 14.96
C TRP A 375 -18.01 -49.73 14.29
N LEU A 376 -17.23 -48.84 14.91
CA LEU A 376 -15.79 -48.72 14.65
C LEU A 376 -15.06 -49.65 15.62
N PRO A 377 -14.34 -50.69 15.15
CA PRO A 377 -13.49 -51.48 16.04
C PRO A 377 -12.23 -50.68 16.36
N VAL A 378 -12.19 -50.13 17.58
CA VAL A 378 -10.94 -49.67 18.19
C VAL A 378 -10.13 -50.92 18.53
N LEU A 379 -9.13 -51.23 17.71
CA LEU A 379 -8.10 -52.23 18.01
C LEU A 379 -7.25 -51.72 19.19
N VAL A 380 -7.58 -52.17 20.39
CA VAL A 380 -6.68 -52.12 21.54
C VAL A 380 -5.66 -53.24 21.37
N VAL A 381 -4.43 -52.90 20.99
CA VAL A 381 -3.29 -53.81 21.09
C VAL A 381 -2.57 -53.52 22.39
N GLY A 382 -2.73 -54.43 23.35
CA GLY A 382 -1.89 -54.52 24.55
C GLY A 382 -1.63 -55.99 24.86
N LEU A 383 -0.34 -56.33 25.03
CA LEU A 383 0.30 -57.42 25.78
C LEU A 383 1.74 -57.54 25.23
N VAL A 384 2.76 -56.99 25.89
CA VAL A 384 3.53 -57.58 27.01
C VAL A 384 4.12 -58.96 26.69
N GLY A 385 5.46 -59.06 26.68
CA GLY A 385 6.16 -60.32 26.92
C GLY A 385 7.65 -60.37 26.55
N PHE A 386 8.53 -60.14 27.54
CA PHE A 386 9.85 -60.77 27.83
C PHE A 386 10.94 -60.87 26.73
N GLY A 387 12.24 -60.67 27.00
CA GLY A 387 12.95 -60.52 28.27
C GLY A 387 14.49 -60.45 28.10
N TRP A 388 15.17 -60.12 29.20
CA TRP A 388 16.48 -60.57 29.71
C TRP A 388 17.71 -60.68 28.77
N LEU A 389 18.69 -59.78 28.98
CA LEU A 389 19.99 -60.09 29.63
C LEU A 389 20.63 -58.80 30.18
#